data_AF-A0A9D9SYT0-F1
#
_entry.id   AF-A0A9D9SYT0-F1
#
_cell.length_a   1.000
_cell.length_b   1.000
_cell.length_c   1.000
_cell.angle_alpha   90.00
_cell.angle_beta   90.00
_cell.angle_gamma   90.00
#
_symmetry.space_group_name_H-M   'P 1'
#
loop_
_entity.id
_entity.type
_entity.pdbx_description
1 polymer ?
#
loop_
_entity_poly.entity_id
_entity_poly.type
_entity_poly.pdbx_seq_one_letter_code
_entity_poly.pdbx_strand_id
1 'polypeptide(L)'
;MRRVVFNQKGGVGKSTITCNLAAVSASRGLRTLVLDLDVQGNSTRYLLGDQADGVEDGTVADFFQQTLGFSFQPKQVGEFIYETPIEHLHLMPSSPTLDELHGKLESRYKIYKLRDALESLSDRYDRIFI
;
A
#
# COMPACT_ATOMS: atom_id res chain seq x y z
N MET A 1 11.87 -7.10 -5.74
CA MET A 1 12.08 -7.65 -4.36
C MET A 1 11.04 -7.06 -3.42
N ARG A 2 10.48 -7.86 -2.50
CA ARG A 2 9.43 -7.44 -1.55
C ARG A 2 9.95 -7.55 -0.11
N ARG A 3 9.64 -6.56 0.73
CA ARG A 3 9.96 -6.57 2.17
C ARG A 3 8.74 -6.18 2.97
N VAL A 4 8.48 -6.91 4.05
CA VAL A 4 7.38 -6.64 4.98
C VAL A 4 7.98 -6.24 6.32
N VAL A 5 7.55 -5.11 6.86
CA VAL A 5 7.92 -4.60 8.18
C VAL A 5 6.72 -4.77 9.10
N PHE A 6 6.73 -5.85 9.88
CA PHE A 6 5.61 -6.20 10.73
C PHE A 6 6.01 -6.34 12.20
N ASN A 7 5.15 -5.84 13.10
CA ASN A 7 5.20 -6.06 14.53
C ASN A 7 3.83 -5.72 15.14
N GLN A 8 3.30 -6.60 15.98
CA GLN A 8 2.01 -6.45 16.65
C GLN A 8 1.96 -5.25 17.61
N LYS A 9 3.11 -4.82 18.15
CA LYS A 9 3.18 -3.67 19.05
C LYS A 9 3.09 -2.35 18.27
N GLY A 10 2.21 -1.45 18.72
CA GLY A 10 2.13 -0.07 18.25
C GLY A 10 3.34 0.77 18.69
N GLY A 11 3.70 1.81 17.93
CA GLY A 11 4.74 2.77 18.35
C GLY A 11 6.19 2.25 18.33
N VAL A 12 6.47 1.12 17.66
CA VAL A 12 7.83 0.54 17.56
C VAL A 12 8.62 0.99 16.32
N GLY A 13 8.13 2.02 15.61
CA GLY A 13 8.83 2.61 14.46
C GLY A 13 8.65 1.89 13.12
N LYS A 14 7.63 1.04 12.94
CA LYS A 14 7.35 0.31 11.68
C LYS A 14 7.21 1.24 10.48
N SER A 15 6.25 2.17 10.53
CA SER A 15 6.02 3.11 9.43
C SER A 15 7.25 3.98 9.16
N THR A 16 7.94 4.40 10.22
CA THR A 16 9.19 5.17 10.11
C THR A 16 10.26 4.39 9.36
N ILE A 17 10.54 3.14 9.73
CA ILE A 17 11.58 2.35 9.06
C ILE A 17 11.16 1.97 7.63
N THR A 18 9.87 1.65 7.40
CA THR A 18 9.33 1.38 6.06
C THR A 18 9.55 2.56 5.13
N CYS A 19 9.11 3.77 5.53
CA CYS A 19 9.22 4.97 4.71
C CYS A 19 10.68 5.34 4.44
N ASN A 20 11.55 5.27 5.45
CA ASN A 20 12.96 5.62 5.28
C ASN A 20 13.71 4.61 4.40
N LEU A 21 13.47 3.31 4.55
CA LEU A 21 14.06 2.30 3.66
C LEU A 21 13.58 2.46 2.21
N ALA A 22 12.31 2.81 2.02
CA ALA A 22 11.75 3.08 0.71
C ALA A 22 12.34 4.36 0.09
N ALA A 23 12.48 5.45 0.85
CA ALA A 23 13.10 6.68 0.39
C ALA A 23 14.58 6.48 0.01
N VAL A 24 15.35 5.72 0.81
CA VAL A 24 16.75 5.36 0.48
C VAL A 24 16.83 4.49 -0.77
N SER A 25 15.83 3.65 -1.00
CA SER A 25 15.74 2.84 -2.22
C SER A 25 15.48 3.72 -3.45
N ALA A 26 14.50 4.62 -3.35
CA ALA A 26 14.13 5.55 -4.41
C ALA A 26 15.27 6.52 -4.76
N SER A 27 16.00 7.03 -3.75
CA SER A 27 17.15 7.93 -3.96
C SER A 27 18.34 7.25 -4.66
N ARG A 28 18.35 5.91 -4.73
CA ARG A 28 19.31 5.13 -5.53
C ARG A 28 18.82 4.85 -6.96
N GLY A 29 17.74 5.50 -7.39
CA GLY A 29 17.15 5.34 -8.72
C GLY A 29 16.30 4.07 -8.89
N LEU A 30 15.94 3.38 -7.80
CA LEU A 30 15.10 2.18 -7.88
C LEU A 30 13.63 2.57 -7.86
N ARG A 31 12.84 2.04 -8.80
CA ARG A 31 11.38 2.22 -8.82
C ARG A 31 10.80 1.54 -7.59
N THR A 32 10.35 2.34 -6.63
CA THR A 32 10.00 1.89 -5.29
C THR A 32 8.52 2.15 -5.01
N LEU A 33 7.85 1.16 -4.44
CA LEU A 33 6.46 1.24 -3.99
C LEU A 33 6.38 0.97 -2.48
N VAL A 34 5.59 1.78 -1.78
CA VAL A 34 5.11 1.49 -0.42
C VAL A 34 3.64 1.10 -0.49
N LEU A 35 3.27 0.03 0.19
CA LEU A 35 1.88 -0.41 0.36
C LEU A 35 1.50 -0.25 1.83
N ASP A 36 0.66 0.72 2.18
CA ASP A 36 0.31 0.98 3.58
C ASP A 36 -0.90 0.14 4.00
N LEU A 37 -0.66 -0.95 4.72
CA LEU A 37 -1.69 -1.87 5.22
C LEU A 37 -2.13 -1.57 6.67
N ASP A 38 -1.63 -0.50 7.28
CA ASP A 38 -1.99 -0.11 8.64
C ASP A 38 -3.17 0.86 8.61
N VAL A 39 -4.29 0.52 9.28
CA VAL A 39 -5.51 1.34 9.40
C VAL A 39 -5.22 2.77 9.85
N GLN A 40 -4.13 2.97 10.63
CA GLN A 40 -3.74 4.30 11.10
C GLN A 40 -3.15 5.20 10.02
N GLY A 41 -2.76 4.66 8.86
CA GLY A 41 -2.31 5.43 7.70
C GLY A 41 -1.03 6.25 7.93
N ASN A 42 -0.19 5.86 8.90
CA ASN A 42 1.01 6.62 9.26
C ASN A 42 2.00 6.74 8.10
N SER A 43 2.18 5.68 7.30
CA SER A 43 3.09 5.73 6.15
C SER A 43 2.52 6.62 5.05
N THR A 44 1.19 6.55 4.85
CA THR A 44 0.44 7.39 3.92
C THR A 44 0.62 8.86 4.23
N ARG A 45 0.36 9.27 5.48
CA ARG A 45 0.53 10.66 5.90
C ARG A 45 1.99 11.12 5.83
N TYR A 46 2.93 10.25 6.18
CA TYR A 46 4.35 10.58 6.14
C TYR A 46 4.87 10.83 4.72
N LEU A 47 4.40 10.06 3.74
CA LEU A 47 4.88 10.14 2.35
C LEU A 47 4.14 11.17 1.50
N LEU A 48 2.86 11.43 1.77
CA LEU A 48 2.06 12.41 1.02
C LEU A 48 2.03 13.80 1.67
N GLY A 49 2.35 13.91 2.96
CA GLY A 49 2.22 15.16 3.71
C GLY A 49 0.79 15.68 3.68
N ASP A 50 0.62 16.97 3.34
CA ASP A 50 -0.70 17.62 3.27
C ASP A 50 -1.62 17.01 2.20
N GLN A 51 -1.07 16.33 1.18
CA GLN A 51 -1.88 15.65 0.15
C GLN A 51 -2.62 14.43 0.70
N ALA A 52 -2.22 13.91 1.88
CA ALA A 52 -2.90 12.78 2.51
C ALA A 52 -4.36 13.08 2.87
N ASP A 53 -4.68 14.35 3.17
CA ASP A 53 -6.04 14.75 3.56
C ASP A 53 -7.03 14.73 2.39
N GLY A 54 -6.53 14.71 1.15
CA GLY A 54 -7.34 14.58 -0.07
C GLY A 54 -7.48 13.15 -0.59
N VAL A 55 -6.93 12.15 0.12
CA VAL A 55 -7.04 10.74 -0.28
C VAL A 55 -8.36 10.18 0.23
N GLU A 56 -9.39 10.27 -0.61
CA GLU A 56 -10.74 9.77 -0.30
C GLU A 56 -11.07 8.45 -1.01
N ASP A 57 -10.45 8.19 -2.16
CA ASP A 57 -10.63 6.99 -2.97
C ASP A 57 -9.28 6.39 -3.39
N GLY A 58 -9.31 5.31 -4.18
CA GLY A 58 -8.09 4.71 -4.73
C GLY A 58 -7.16 4.08 -3.70
N THR A 59 -7.65 3.80 -2.49
CA THR A 59 -6.86 3.26 -1.38
C THR A 59 -6.73 1.74 -1.46
N VAL A 60 -5.89 1.17 -0.60
CA VAL A 60 -5.80 -0.29 -0.47
C VAL A 60 -7.11 -0.91 0.03
N ALA A 61 -7.95 -0.16 0.75
CA ALA A 61 -9.27 -0.63 1.13
C ALA A 61 -10.18 -0.77 -0.10
N ASP A 62 -10.17 0.20 -1.02
CA ASP A 62 -10.96 0.14 -2.25
C ASP A 62 -10.54 -1.03 -3.14
N PHE A 63 -9.23 -1.28 -3.23
CA PHE A 63 -8.69 -2.46 -3.90
C PHE A 63 -9.22 -3.77 -3.29
N PHE A 64 -9.24 -3.87 -1.96
CA PHE A 64 -9.78 -5.05 -1.28
C PHE A 64 -11.29 -5.15 -1.44
N GLN A 65 -12.05 -4.05 -1.36
CA GLN A 65 -13.49 -4.05 -1.59
C GLN A 65 -13.83 -4.57 -2.99
N GLN A 66 -13.13 -4.09 -4.02
CA GLN A 66 -13.27 -4.59 -5.39
C GLN A 66 -12.99 -6.09 -5.47
N THR A 67 -11.97 -6.55 -4.75
CA THR A 67 -11.57 -7.96 -4.71
C THR A 67 -12.59 -8.86 -3.99
N LEU A 68 -13.26 -8.31 -2.96
CA LEU A 68 -14.24 -9.01 -2.14
C LEU A 68 -15.63 -9.07 -2.80
N GLY A 69 -15.93 -8.15 -3.71
CA GLY A 69 -17.20 -8.01 -4.41
C GLY A 69 -17.13 -8.37 -5.89
N PHE A 70 -18.24 -8.12 -6.59
CA PHE A 70 -18.33 -8.24 -8.04
C PHE A 70 -18.25 -6.84 -8.65
N SER A 71 -17.23 -6.56 -9.44
CA SER A 71 -17.12 -5.31 -10.19
C SER A 71 -17.31 -5.59 -11.69
N PHE A 72 -18.21 -4.83 -12.31
CA PHE A 72 -18.45 -4.89 -13.75
C PHE A 72 -17.27 -4.33 -14.56
N GLN A 73 -16.49 -3.43 -13.95
CA GLN A 73 -15.27 -2.86 -14.51
C GLN A 73 -14.21 -2.78 -13.40
N PRO A 74 -13.44 -3.87 -13.18
CA PRO A 74 -12.41 -3.87 -12.15
C PRO A 74 -11.28 -2.91 -12.56
N LYS A 75 -10.96 -1.95 -11.67
CA LYS A 75 -9.77 -1.12 -11.77
C LYS A 75 -8.52 -2.01 -11.72
N GLN A 76 -7.52 -1.67 -12.51
CA GLN A 76 -6.20 -2.28 -12.43
C GLN A 76 -5.50 -1.87 -11.15
N VAL A 77 -4.62 -2.72 -10.62
CA VAL A 77 -3.88 -2.43 -9.37
C VAL A 77 -3.11 -1.11 -9.42
N GLY A 78 -2.60 -0.73 -10.61
CA GLY A 78 -1.88 0.52 -10.79
C GLY A 78 -2.74 1.79 -10.61
N GLU A 79 -4.06 1.69 -10.73
CA GLU A 79 -4.99 2.80 -10.51
C GLU A 79 -5.22 3.12 -9.02
N PHE A 80 -4.71 2.27 -8.13
CA PHE A 80 -4.70 2.50 -6.68
C PHE A 80 -3.34 3.02 -6.19
N ILE A 81 -2.43 3.38 -7.12
CA ILE A 81 -1.08 3.83 -6.78
C ILE A 81 -0.96 5.33 -7.07
N TYR A 82 -0.51 6.05 -6.05
CA TYR A 82 -0.29 7.49 -6.02
C TYR A 82 1.19 7.78 -6.21
N GLU A 83 1.47 8.84 -6.95
CA GLU A 83 2.79 9.47 -6.93
C GLU A 83 2.99 10.17 -5.59
N THR A 84 4.19 10.03 -5.02
CA THR A 84 4.59 10.84 -3.87
C THR A 84 5.41 12.04 -4.36
N PRO A 85 5.61 13.09 -3.54
CA PRO A 85 6.54 14.17 -3.87
C PRO A 85 8.01 13.73 -4.01
N ILE A 86 8.33 12.48 -3.68
CA ILE A 86 9.68 11.91 -3.76
C ILE A 86 9.82 11.15 -5.08
N GLU A 87 10.80 11.56 -5.90
CA GLU A 87 11.10 10.91 -7.17
C GLU A 87 11.36 9.40 -7.00
N HIS A 88 10.84 8.59 -7.93
CA HIS A 88 10.89 7.13 -7.93
C HIS A 88 10.18 6.43 -6.76
N LEU A 89 9.48 7.17 -5.89
CA LEU A 89 8.72 6.60 -4.78
C LEU A 89 7.22 6.79 -5.00
N HIS A 90 6.51 5.67 -5.01
CA HIS A 90 5.06 5.62 -5.14
C HIS A 90 4.44 4.98 -3.90
N LEU A 91 3.15 5.22 -3.72
CA LEU A 91 2.40 4.77 -2.56
C LEU A 91 1.05 4.19 -2.98
N MET A 92 0.68 3.04 -2.45
CA MET A 92 -0.72 2.63 -2.35
C MET A 92 -1.22 2.98 -0.96
N PRO A 93 -2.07 4.02 -0.81
CA PRO A 93 -2.38 4.59 0.48
C PRO A 93 -3.33 3.71 1.30
N SER A 94 -3.22 3.84 2.61
CA SER A 94 -4.14 3.22 3.57
C SER A 94 -5.46 3.99 3.67
N SER A 95 -6.46 3.35 4.26
CA SER A 95 -7.73 3.96 4.63
C SER A 95 -8.19 3.39 5.98
N PRO A 96 -8.84 4.20 6.85
CA PRO A 96 -9.50 3.70 8.06
C PRO A 96 -10.50 2.58 7.78
N THR A 97 -11.09 2.54 6.58
CA THR A 97 -12.05 1.52 6.16
C THR A 97 -11.45 0.12 6.05
N LEU A 98 -10.12 -0.03 6.08
CA LEU A 98 -9.44 -1.34 6.16
C LEU A 98 -9.86 -2.15 7.39
N ASP A 99 -10.20 -1.49 8.51
CA ASP A 99 -10.59 -2.16 9.75
C ASP A 99 -11.82 -3.06 9.55
N GLU A 100 -12.81 -2.56 8.81
CA GLU A 100 -14.03 -3.28 8.46
C GLU A 100 -13.80 -4.44 7.48
N LEU A 101 -12.69 -4.40 6.74
CA LEU A 101 -12.34 -5.42 5.75
C LEU A 101 -11.52 -6.56 6.36
N HIS A 102 -10.88 -6.35 7.51
CA HIS A 102 -9.98 -7.32 8.12
C HIS A 102 -10.66 -8.69 8.29
N GLY A 103 -11.82 -8.74 8.94
CA GLY A 103 -12.58 -9.98 9.13
C GLY A 103 -13.10 -10.59 7.83
N LYS A 104 -13.38 -9.78 6.80
CA LYS A 104 -13.81 -10.27 5.48
C LYS A 104 -12.65 -10.90 4.70
N LEU A 105 -11.44 -10.38 4.87
CA LEU A 105 -10.21 -10.84 4.21
C LEU A 105 -9.65 -12.13 4.81
N GLU A 106 -9.95 -12.41 6.08
CA GLU A 106 -9.59 -13.68 6.74
C GLU A 106 -10.29 -14.91 6.13
N SER A 107 -11.40 -14.72 5.42
CA SER A 107 -12.06 -15.82 4.71
C SER A 107 -11.11 -16.43 3.66
N ARG A 108 -10.88 -17.75 3.76
CA ARG A 108 -9.92 -18.50 2.93
C ARG A 108 -10.16 -18.16 1.44
N TYR A 109 -9.06 -18.05 0.68
CA TYR A 109 -8.94 -17.64 -0.74
C TYR A 109 -8.72 -16.14 -1.02
N LYS A 110 -9.14 -15.21 -0.16
CA LYS A 110 -9.03 -13.76 -0.46
C LYS A 110 -7.66 -13.15 -0.19
N ILE A 111 -6.91 -13.71 0.77
CA ILE A 111 -5.52 -13.28 1.07
C ILE A 111 -4.58 -13.41 -0.14
N TYR A 112 -4.84 -14.34 -1.07
CA TYR A 112 -4.01 -14.56 -2.25
C TYR A 112 -4.11 -13.45 -3.28
N LYS A 113 -5.19 -12.66 -3.25
CA LYS A 113 -5.41 -11.57 -4.21
C LYS A 113 -4.39 -10.45 -4.04
N LEU A 114 -3.93 -10.21 -2.81
CA LEU A 114 -2.83 -9.29 -2.57
C LEU A 114 -1.52 -9.81 -3.20
N ARG A 115 -1.24 -11.11 -3.07
CA ARG A 115 -0.06 -11.72 -3.70
C ARG A 115 -0.10 -11.56 -5.21
N ASP A 116 -1.24 -11.88 -5.84
CA ASP A 116 -1.41 -11.80 -7.29
C ASP A 116 -1.28 -10.34 -7.78
N ALA A 117 -1.79 -9.37 -7.02
CA ALA A 117 -1.61 -7.94 -7.28
C ALA A 117 -0.14 -7.50 -7.16
N LEU A 118 0.58 -7.98 -6.14
CA LEU A 118 2.02 -7.70 -5.99
C LEU A 118 2.84 -8.34 -7.12
N GLU A 119 2.40 -9.47 -7.67
CA GLU A 119 3.01 -10.12 -8.83
C GLU A 119 2.85 -9.29 -10.10
N SER A 120 1.65 -8.80 -10.41
CA SER A 120 1.45 -7.93 -11.57
C SER A 120 2.20 -6.59 -11.50
N LEU A 121 2.57 -6.15 -10.30
CA LEU A 121 3.40 -4.95 -10.08
C LEU A 121 4.91 -5.20 -10.20
N SER A 122 5.36 -6.45 -10.31
CA SER A 122 6.79 -6.79 -10.20
C SER A 122 7.63 -6.29 -11.38
N ASP A 123 7.04 -6.09 -12.55
CA ASP A 123 7.74 -5.52 -13.72
C ASP A 123 7.86 -3.98 -13.63
N ARG A 124 6.98 -3.34 -12.86
CA ARG A 124 6.93 -1.89 -12.66
C ARG A 124 7.81 -1.41 -11.52
N TYR A 125 8.01 -2.24 -10.50
CA TYR A 125 8.72 -1.86 -9.28
C TYR A 125 9.85 -2.83 -8.94
N ASP A 126 11.05 -2.27 -8.82
CA ASP A 126 12.24 -3.02 -8.40
C ASP A 126 12.13 -3.41 -6.91
N ARG A 127 11.43 -2.57 -6.13
CA ARG A 127 11.36 -2.61 -4.67
C ARG A 127 9.93 -2.34 -4.21
N ILE A 128 9.37 -3.25 -3.41
CA ILE A 128 8.07 -3.06 -2.75
C ILE A 128 8.26 -3.24 -1.25
N PHE A 129 7.80 -2.26 -0.48
CA PHE A 129 7.78 -2.25 0.97
C PHE A 129 6.33 -2.28 1.47
N ILE A 130 6.07 -3.11 2.48
CA ILE A 130 4.77 -3.27 3.13
C ILE A 130 4.98 -3.09 4.62
#